data_AF-A0A4V2B0Y7-F1
#
_entry.id   AF-A0A4V2B0Y7-F1
#
_cell.length_a   1.000
_cell.length_b   1.000
_cell.length_c   1.000
_cell.angle_alpha   90.00
_cell.angle_beta   90.00
_cell.angle_gamma   90.00
#
_symmetry.space_group_name_H-M   'P 1'
#
loop_
_entity.id
_entity.type
_entity.pdbx_description
1 polymer ?
#
loop_
_entity_poly.entity_id
_entity_poly.type
_entity_poly.pdbx_seq_one_letter_code
_entity_poly.pdbx_strand_id
1 'polypeptide(L)'
;MTQDDASIPLDHYRNAQQIAFAPLTFQAARVALERGVLAAVEKSRKRGITIAEVAEAAGLERYAVRVLLEGCLSLDLVSYEPTERSEHG
;
A
#
# COMPACT_ATOMS: atom_id res chain seq x y z
N MET A 1 -1.23 -24.84 -39.14
CA MET A 1 -1.90 -24.22 -37.99
C MET A 1 -1.64 -25.08 -36.77
N THR A 2 -0.60 -24.74 -36.02
CA THR A 2 -0.46 -25.15 -34.62
C THR A 2 0.02 -23.90 -33.92
N GLN A 3 -0.96 -23.30 -33.25
CA GLN A 3 -0.87 -22.04 -32.55
C GLN A 3 -0.06 -22.28 -31.28
N ASP A 4 1.22 -21.88 -31.32
CA ASP A 4 2.05 -21.76 -30.13
C ASP A 4 2.14 -20.25 -29.84
N ASP A 5 1.00 -19.68 -29.43
CA ASP A 5 1.02 -18.36 -28.81
C ASP A 5 1.82 -18.52 -27.52
N ALA A 6 3.10 -18.17 -27.60
CA ALA A 6 4.05 -18.20 -26.49
C ALA A 6 3.50 -17.37 -25.34
N SER A 7 2.73 -18.00 -24.45
CA SER A 7 2.23 -17.38 -23.24
C SER A 7 3.44 -17.05 -22.38
N ILE A 8 3.87 -15.78 -22.39
CA ILE A 8 4.94 -15.33 -21.51
C ILE A 8 4.52 -15.70 -20.08
N PRO A 9 5.35 -16.43 -19.32
CA PRO A 9 4.98 -16.87 -17.97
C PRO A 9 4.52 -15.68 -17.13
N LEU A 10 3.45 -15.88 -16.35
CA LEU A 10 2.78 -14.83 -15.58
C LEU A 10 3.76 -14.01 -14.71
N ASP A 11 4.79 -14.66 -14.18
CA ASP A 11 5.82 -14.02 -13.35
C ASP A 11 6.63 -12.97 -14.10
N HIS A 12 6.89 -13.13 -15.40
CA HIS A 12 7.61 -12.10 -16.17
C HIS A 12 6.75 -10.86 -16.37
N TYR A 13 5.44 -11.02 -16.62
CA TYR A 13 4.52 -9.89 -16.68
C TYR A 13 4.44 -9.17 -15.33
N ARG A 14 4.37 -9.93 -14.23
CA ARG A 14 4.36 -9.37 -12.87
C ARG A 14 5.63 -8.56 -12.57
N ASN A 15 6.80 -9.08 -12.94
CA ASN A 15 8.08 -8.39 -12.77
C ASN A 15 8.15 -7.11 -13.63
N ALA A 16 7.72 -7.18 -14.89
CA ALA A 16 7.66 -6.02 -15.77
C ALA A 16 6.71 -4.93 -15.23
N GLN A 17 5.55 -5.34 -14.67
CA GLN A 17 4.63 -4.42 -13.99
C GLN A 17 5.27 -3.77 -12.78
N GLN A 18 5.98 -4.51 -11.93
CA GLN A 18 6.70 -3.92 -10.79
C GLN A 18 7.67 -2.83 -11.24
N ILE A 19 8.44 -3.09 -12.31
CA ILE A 19 9.36 -2.08 -12.89
C ILE A 19 8.57 -0.87 -13.43
N ALA A 20 7.48 -1.11 -14.15
CA ALA A 20 6.65 -0.04 -14.73
C ALA A 20 6.01 0.86 -13.66
N PHE A 21 5.60 0.30 -12.52
CA PHE A 21 4.97 1.04 -11.42
C PHE A 21 5.95 1.56 -10.36
N ALA A 22 7.23 1.15 -10.39
CA ALA A 22 8.24 1.54 -9.41
C ALA A 22 8.35 3.07 -9.20
N PRO A 23 8.30 3.93 -10.24
CA PRO A 23 8.34 5.37 -10.02
C PRO A 23 7.16 5.86 -9.17
N LEU A 24 5.95 5.38 -9.43
CA LEU A 24 4.74 5.81 -8.72
C LEU A 24 4.75 5.34 -7.26
N THR A 25 5.04 4.06 -7.03
CA THR A 25 5.06 3.49 -5.66
C THR A 25 6.19 4.09 -4.83
N PHE A 26 7.36 4.36 -5.43
CA PHE A 26 8.45 5.06 -4.75
C PHE A 26 8.04 6.49 -4.34
N GLN A 27 7.36 7.24 -5.22
CA GLN A 27 6.85 8.57 -4.87
C GLN A 27 5.84 8.51 -3.73
N ALA A 28 4.91 7.54 -3.75
CA ALA A 28 3.96 7.34 -2.67
C ALA A 28 4.67 7.08 -1.33
N ALA A 29 5.67 6.18 -1.30
CA ALA A 29 6.45 5.90 -0.10
C ALA A 29 7.22 7.13 0.39
N ARG A 30 7.83 7.90 -0.51
CA ARG A 30 8.57 9.12 -0.16
C ARG A 30 7.65 10.18 0.45
N VAL A 31 6.48 10.42 -0.15
CA VAL A 31 5.49 11.36 0.40
C VAL A 31 4.95 10.87 1.74
N ALA A 32 4.69 9.56 1.89
CA ALA A 32 4.24 8.99 3.16
C ALA A 32 5.28 9.17 4.28
N LEU A 33 6.57 9.09 3.96
CA LEU A 33 7.65 9.39 4.90
C LEU A 33 7.70 10.88 5.27
N GLU A 34 7.78 11.77 4.27
CA GLU A 34 7.92 13.21 4.45
C GLU A 34 6.72 13.84 5.17
N ARG A 35 5.51 13.32 4.94
CA ARG A 35 4.27 13.82 5.55
C ARG A 35 3.93 13.16 6.88
N GLY A 36 4.79 12.29 7.41
CA GLY A 36 4.61 11.68 8.74
C GLY A 36 3.59 10.55 8.80
N VAL A 37 3.11 10.05 7.65
CA VAL A 37 2.20 8.89 7.57
C VAL A 37 2.88 7.63 8.11
N LEU A 38 4.10 7.34 7.64
CA LEU A 38 4.86 6.18 8.12
C LEU A 38 5.25 6.33 9.59
N ALA A 39 5.57 7.54 10.05
CA ALA A 39 5.87 7.82 11.45
C ALA A 39 4.65 7.59 12.36
N ALA A 40 3.44 7.92 11.91
CA ALA A 40 2.20 7.65 12.65
C ALA A 40 1.95 6.14 12.79
N VAL A 41 2.14 5.38 11.72
CA VAL A 41 2.05 3.91 11.73
C VAL A 41 3.11 3.32 12.66
N GLU A 42 4.37 3.75 12.55
CA GLU A 42 5.47 3.26 13.35
C GLU A 42 5.21 3.42 14.86
N LYS A 43 4.65 4.57 15.29
CA LYS A 43 4.34 4.85 16.70
C LYS A 43 3.35 3.86 17.32
N SER A 44 2.45 3.27 16.52
CA SER A 44 1.47 2.30 17.00
C SER A 44 2.05 0.89 17.24
N ARG A 45 3.21 0.59 16.64
CA ARG A 45 3.89 -0.71 16.73
C ARG A 45 2.91 -1.86 16.43
N LYS A 46 2.88 -2.89 17.27
CA LYS A 46 2.03 -4.08 17.09
C LYS A 46 0.54 -3.83 17.29
N ARG A 47 0.14 -2.68 17.86
CA ARG A 47 -1.28 -2.36 18.05
C ARG A 47 -1.96 -2.05 16.73
N GLY A 48 -1.18 -1.56 15.74
CA GLY A 48 -1.73 -1.00 14.53
C GLY A 48 -2.43 0.34 14.77
N ILE A 49 -2.82 0.96 13.66
CA ILE A 49 -3.50 2.25 13.64
C ILE A 49 -4.45 2.28 12.45
N THR A 50 -5.62 2.90 12.60
CA THR A 50 -6.59 3.01 11.52
C THR A 50 -6.20 4.12 10.54
N ILE A 51 -6.70 4.04 9.30
CA ILE A 51 -6.51 5.10 8.29
C ILE A 51 -7.02 6.46 8.81
N ALA A 52 -8.12 6.48 9.58
CA ALA A 52 -8.67 7.70 10.15
C ALA A 52 -7.73 8.33 11.18
N GLU A 53 -7.16 7.54 12.09
CA GLU A 53 -6.20 8.04 13.09
C GLU A 53 -4.89 8.50 12.44
N VAL A 54 -4.42 7.83 11.39
CA VAL A 54 -3.24 8.28 10.62
C VAL A 54 -3.53 9.62 9.93
N ALA A 55 -4.73 9.79 9.36
CA ALA A 55 -5.14 11.03 8.72
C ALA A 55 -5.14 12.22 9.69
N GLU A 56 -5.71 12.03 10.88
CA GLU A 56 -5.67 13.03 11.95
C GLU A 56 -4.23 13.34 12.37
N ALA A 57 -3.40 12.30 12.61
CA ALA A 57 -2.03 12.47 13.06
C ALA A 57 -1.11 13.15 12.03
N ALA A 58 -1.36 12.93 10.73
CA ALA A 58 -0.57 13.49 9.64
C ALA A 58 -1.14 14.81 9.08
N GLY A 59 -2.32 15.26 9.52
CA GLY A 59 -3.01 16.43 8.98
C GLY A 59 -3.34 16.28 7.49
N LEU A 60 -3.74 15.09 7.08
CA LEU A 60 -4.03 14.72 5.69
C LEU A 60 -5.48 14.26 5.55
N GLU A 61 -6.04 14.39 4.35
CA GLU A 61 -7.32 13.76 4.06
C GLU A 61 -7.23 12.23 4.11
N ARG A 62 -8.30 11.59 4.59
CA ARG A 62 -8.40 10.12 4.68
C ARG A 62 -8.14 9.45 3.33
N TYR A 63 -8.59 10.05 2.23
CA TYR A 63 -8.34 9.52 0.89
C TYR A 63 -6.86 9.56 0.53
N ALA A 64 -6.17 10.68 0.80
CA ALA A 64 -4.75 10.82 0.56
C ALA A 64 -3.95 9.78 1.37
N VAL A 65 -4.26 9.62 2.66
CA VAL A 65 -3.62 8.60 3.51
C VAL A 65 -3.85 7.19 2.97
N ARG A 66 -5.08 6.87 2.54
CA ARG A 66 -5.39 5.55 1.96
C ARG A 66 -4.54 5.26 0.73
N VAL A 67 -4.49 6.20 -0.22
CA VAL A 67 -3.70 6.04 -1.47
C VAL A 67 -2.22 5.89 -1.16
N LEU A 68 -1.68 6.67 -0.21
CA LEU A 68 -0.28 6.56 0.21
C LEU A 68 0.01 5.19 0.85
N LEU A 69 -0.87 4.70 1.73
CA LEU A 69 -0.71 3.40 2.39
C LEU A 69 -0.86 2.23 1.40
N GLU A 70 -1.72 2.32 0.38
CA GLU A 70 -1.82 1.33 -0.70
C GLU A 70 -0.49 1.22 -1.50
N GLY A 71 0.15 2.36 -1.76
CA GLY A 71 1.49 2.40 -2.35
C GLY A 71 2.54 1.75 -1.45
N CYS A 72 2.50 2.03 -0.15
CA CYS A 72 3.39 1.42 0.85
C CYS A 72 3.16 -0.09 1.02
N LEU A 73 1.90 -0.56 0.98
CA LEU A 73 1.53 -1.97 1.00
C LEU A 73 2.12 -2.70 -0.22
N SER A 74 2.09 -2.07 -1.39
CA SER A 74 2.67 -2.63 -2.62
C SER A 74 4.20 -2.79 -2.58
N LEU A 75 4.85 -2.12 -1.62
CA LEU A 75 6.29 -2.17 -1.36
C LEU A 75 6.64 -2.93 -0.06
N ASP A 76 5.67 -3.60 0.55
CA ASP A 76 5.83 -4.32 1.83
C ASP A 76 6.34 -3.46 3.00
N LEU A 77 6.10 -2.14 2.97
CA LEU A 77 6.52 -1.21 4.04
C LEU A 77 5.59 -1.21 5.26
N VAL A 78 4.34 -1.63 5.06
CA VAL A 78 3.30 -1.72 6.09
C VAL A 78 2.50 -3.00 5.87
N SER A 79 1.82 -3.49 6.90
CA SER A 79 0.85 -4.58 6.79
C SER A 79 -0.56 -4.08 7.10
N TYR A 80 -1.56 -4.73 6.52
CA TYR A 80 -2.96 -4.45 6.77
C TYR A 80 -3.62 -5.66 7.41
N GLU A 81 -4.22 -5.45 8.58
CA GLU A 81 -5.05 -6.45 9.24
C GLU A 81 -6.49 -5.93 9.23
N PRO A 82 -7.43 -6.64 8.57
CA PRO A 82 -8.83 -6.24 8.62
C PRO A 82 -9.33 -6.38 10.05
N THR A 83 -9.87 -5.29 10.60
CA THR A 83 -10.61 -5.37 11.85
C THR A 83 -11.83 -6.25 11.59
N GLU A 84 -11.95 -7.39 12.29
CA GLU A 84 -13.10 -8.26 12.16
C GLU A 84 -14.37 -7.43 12.36
N ARG A 85 -15.22 -7.42 11.33
CA ARG A 85 -16.53 -6.78 11.41
C ARG A 85 -17.31 -7.62 12.42
N SER A 86 -17.54 -7.11 13.63
CA SER A 86 -18.53 -7.70 14.54
C SER A 86 -19.90 -7.56 13.90
N GLU A 87 -20.25 -8.50 13.03
CA GLU A 87 -21.59 -8.70 12.52
C GLU A 87 -22.37 -9.53 13.54
N HIS A 88 -22.74 -8.92 14.67
CA HIS A 88 -23.79 -9.45 15.56
C HIS A 88 -24.53 -8.26 16.19
N GLY A 89 -25.76 -8.07 15.72
CA GLY A 89 -26.76 -7.11 16.19
C GLY A 89 -28.03 -7.27 15.37
#